data_AF-A0A6B3GHC7-F1
#
_entry.id   AF-A0A6B3GHC7-F1
#
_cell.length_a   1.000
_cell.length_b   1.000
_cell.length_c   1.000
_cell.angle_alpha   90.00
_cell.angle_beta   90.00
_cell.angle_gamma   90.00
#
_symmetry.space_group_name_H-M   'P 1'
#
loop_
_entity.id
_entity.type
_entity.pdbx_description
1 polymer ?
#
loop_
_entity_poly.entity_id
_entity_poly.type
_entity_poly.pdbx_seq_one_letter_code
_entity_poly.pdbx_strand_id
1 'polypeptide(L)'
;SVRALIAYEAQRASDLLDEGPPLVGSVDGRLKLLLAGFVGGGRSALTAISAAGFDVLPGPPKATKPSLLREVGTVLRRARGER
;
A
#
# COMPACT_ATOMS: atom_id res chain seq x y z
N SER A 1 9.94 -16.93 -13.79
CA SER A 1 11.03 -16.76 -12.81
C SER A 1 10.44 -16.29 -11.48
N VAL A 2 11.18 -16.35 -10.37
CA VAL A 2 10.70 -15.85 -9.07
C VAL A 2 10.33 -14.35 -9.17
N ARG A 3 11.16 -13.54 -9.84
CA ARG A 3 10.84 -12.13 -10.15
C ARG A 3 9.47 -11.94 -10.80
N ALA A 4 9.15 -12.76 -11.81
CA ALA A 4 7.86 -12.67 -12.50
C ALA A 4 6.68 -13.06 -11.59
N LEU A 5 6.87 -14.05 -10.71
CA LEU A 5 5.86 -14.41 -9.70
C LEU A 5 5.65 -13.28 -8.69
N ILE A 6 6.74 -12.67 -8.19
CA ILE A 6 6.66 -11.54 -7.27
C ILE A 6 5.96 -10.35 -7.94
N ALA A 7 6.23 -10.07 -9.22
CA ALA A 7 5.52 -9.04 -9.97
C ALA A 7 4.01 -9.32 -10.06
N TYR A 8 3.64 -10.57 -10.36
CA TYR A 8 2.24 -11.00 -10.41
C TYR A 8 1.54 -10.83 -9.05
N GLU A 9 2.12 -11.34 -7.97
CA GLU A 9 1.53 -11.21 -6.63
C GLU A 9 1.53 -9.76 -6.13
N ALA A 10 2.54 -8.95 -6.49
CA ALA A 10 2.56 -7.53 -6.16
C ALA A 10 1.42 -6.76 -6.83
N GLN A 11 1.12 -7.08 -8.10
CA GLN A 11 -0.04 -6.52 -8.79
C GLN A 11 -1.34 -6.94 -8.11
N ARG A 12 -1.53 -8.24 -7.87
CA ARG A 12 -2.71 -8.77 -7.18
C ARG A 12 -2.91 -8.12 -5.80
N ALA A 13 -1.84 -7.93 -5.04
CA ALA A 13 -1.89 -7.25 -3.75
C ALA A 13 -2.23 -5.76 -3.90
N SER A 14 -1.74 -5.10 -4.96
CA SER A 14 -2.11 -3.72 -5.26
C SER A 14 -3.61 -3.60 -5.48
N ASP A 15 -4.18 -4.49 -6.30
CA ASP A 15 -5.61 -4.49 -6.63
C ASP A 15 -6.46 -4.65 -5.36
N LEU A 16 -6.09 -5.58 -4.46
CA LEU A 16 -6.75 -5.75 -3.16
C LEU A 16 -6.63 -4.53 -2.24
N LEU A 17 -5.47 -3.86 -2.23
CA LEU A 17 -5.27 -2.65 -1.42
C LEU A 17 -6.01 -1.43 -2.00
N ASP A 18 -6.26 -1.40 -3.31
CA ASP A 18 -7.05 -0.37 -3.97
C ASP A 18 -8.55 -0.45 -3.62
N GLU A 19 -9.03 -1.59 -3.11
CA GLU A 19 -10.36 -1.72 -2.49
C GLU A 19 -10.44 -1.13 -1.07
N GLY A 20 -9.29 -0.76 -0.47
CA GLY A 20 -9.18 -0.25 0.89
C GLY A 20 -9.76 1.15 1.16
N PRO A 21 -9.59 2.17 0.28
CA PRO A 21 -10.07 3.53 0.54
C PRO A 21 -11.57 3.66 0.87
N PRO A 22 -12.50 2.94 0.20
CA PRO A 22 -13.91 2.93 0.60
C PRO A 22 -14.14 2.41 2.03
N LEU A 23 -13.42 1.35 2.44
CA LEU A 23 -13.49 0.81 3.80
C LEU A 23 -12.91 1.78 4.84
N VAL A 24 -11.89 2.55 4.47
CA VAL A 24 -11.35 3.62 5.33
C VAL A 24 -12.36 4.76 5.45
N GLY A 25 -13.13 5.05 4.40
CA GLY A 25 -14.17 6.09 4.37
C GLY A 25 -15.34 5.82 5.30
N SER A 26 -15.71 4.54 5.46
CA SER A 26 -16.88 4.08 6.22
C SER A 26 -16.72 4.10 7.74
N VAL A 27 -15.50 4.30 8.25
CA VAL A 27 -15.19 4.34 9.68
C VAL A 27 -14.65 5.71 10.10
N ASP A 28 -14.66 5.99 11.40
CA ASP A 28 -14.17 7.26 11.95
C ASP A 28 -13.17 7.09 13.09
N GLY A 29 -12.55 8.20 13.48
CA GLY A 29 -11.62 8.27 14.60
C GLY A 29 -10.34 7.43 14.40
N ARG A 30 -9.92 6.74 15.46
CA ARG A 30 -8.66 5.99 15.48
C ARG A 30 -8.65 4.82 14.50
N LEU A 31 -9.79 4.17 14.27
CA LEU A 31 -9.87 3.03 13.35
C LEU A 31 -9.58 3.47 11.90
N LYS A 32 -10.10 4.63 11.48
CA LYS A 32 -9.77 5.23 10.18
C LYS A 32 -8.26 5.40 9.99
N LEU A 33 -7.54 5.87 11.02
CA LEU A 33 -6.09 6.03 10.96
C LEU A 33 -5.37 4.67 10.87
N LEU A 34 -5.81 3.66 11.62
CA LEU A 34 -5.22 2.32 11.57
C LEU A 34 -5.39 1.67 10.19
N LEU A 35 -6.60 1.74 9.62
CA LEU A 35 -6.87 1.19 8.29
C LEU A 35 -6.12 1.96 7.20
N ALA A 36 -6.09 3.30 7.27
CA ALA A 36 -5.30 4.10 6.33
C ALA A 36 -3.80 3.78 6.43
N GLY A 37 -3.29 3.57 7.65
CA GLY A 37 -1.93 3.13 7.92
C GLY A 37 -1.61 1.76 7.31
N PHE A 38 -2.54 0.81 7.45
CA PHE A 38 -2.42 -0.53 6.86
C PHE A 38 -2.37 -0.47 5.32
N VAL A 39 -3.35 0.20 4.70
CA VAL A 39 -3.43 0.31 3.23
C VAL A 39 -2.22 1.09 2.67
N GLY A 40 -1.92 2.25 3.25
CA GLY A 40 -0.79 3.07 2.82
C GLY A 40 0.56 2.39 3.06
N GLY A 41 0.71 1.64 4.14
CA GLY A 41 1.87 0.82 4.43
C GLY A 41 2.10 -0.26 3.38
N GLY A 42 1.05 -1.02 3.03
CA GLY A 42 1.09 -2.02 1.97
C GLY A 42 1.49 -1.44 0.62
N ARG A 43 0.87 -0.33 0.20
CA ARG A 43 1.19 0.36 -1.06
C ARG A 43 2.65 0.84 -1.12
N SER A 44 3.16 1.33 0.00
CA SER A 44 4.56 1.76 0.10
C SER A 44 5.53 0.58 0.02
N ALA A 45 5.18 -0.57 0.60
CA ALA A 45 5.95 -1.80 0.46
C ALA A 45 5.96 -2.32 -1.00
N LEU A 46 4.81 -2.31 -1.68
CA LEU A 46 4.72 -2.69 -3.11
C LEU A 46 5.54 -1.77 -4.01
N THR A 47 5.56 -0.47 -3.71
CA THR A 47 6.42 0.51 -4.39
C THR A 47 7.90 0.15 -4.20
N ALA A 48 8.31 -0.23 -2.98
CA ALA A 48 9.69 -0.64 -2.71
C ALA A 48 10.07 -1.94 -3.44
N ILE A 49 9.16 -2.92 -3.50
CA ILE A 49 9.36 -4.18 -4.25
C ILE A 49 9.52 -3.90 -5.75
N SER A 50 8.67 -3.02 -6.30
CA SER A 50 8.74 -2.62 -7.71
C SER A 50 10.05 -1.89 -8.02
N ALA A 51 10.50 -0.99 -7.13
CA ALA A 51 11.77 -0.29 -7.25
C ALA A 51 12.99 -1.24 -7.17
N ALA A 52 12.87 -2.36 -6.47
CA ALA A 52 13.86 -3.44 -6.45
C ALA A 52 13.80 -4.37 -7.68
N GLY A 53 13.00 -4.03 -8.70
CA GLY A 53 12.83 -4.87 -9.89
C GLY A 53 12.20 -6.23 -9.58
N PHE A 54 11.37 -6.29 -8.54
CA PHE A 54 10.75 -7.52 -8.01
C PHE A 54 11.75 -8.57 -7.51
N ASP A 55 13.01 -8.18 -7.29
CA ASP A 55 14.00 -9.04 -6.66
C ASP A 55 14.01 -8.85 -5.15
N VAL A 56 13.52 -9.85 -4.44
CA VAL A 56 13.42 -9.86 -2.97
C VAL A 56 14.47 -10.76 -2.31
N LEU A 57 15.25 -11.50 -3.10
CA LEU A 57 16.21 -12.48 -2.59
C LEU A 57 17.42 -11.85 -1.86
N PRO A 58 17.96 -10.69 -2.30
CA PRO A 58 19.06 -10.03 -1.58
C PRO A 58 18.66 -9.50 -0.20
N GLY A 59 17.37 -9.33 0.06
CA GLY A 59 16.84 -8.81 1.31
C GLY A 59 15.50 -8.08 1.11
N PRO A 60 14.73 -7.85 2.18
CA PRO A 60 13.42 -7.24 2.08
C PRO A 60 13.53 -5.77 1.63
N PRO A 61 12.92 -5.39 0.49
CA PRO A 61 12.85 -4.00 0.05
C PRO A 61 12.15 -3.14 1.11
N LYS A 62 12.77 -2.03 1.51
CA LYS A 62 12.24 -1.18 2.57
C LYS A 62 11.55 0.06 2.02
N ALA A 63 10.30 0.23 2.40
CA ALA A 63 9.61 1.49 2.26
C ALA A 63 10.32 2.61 3.04
N THR A 64 10.44 3.79 2.43
CA THR A 64 10.98 4.97 3.12
C THR A 64 9.87 5.65 3.94
N LYS A 65 10.25 6.35 5.02
CA LYS A 65 9.29 7.13 5.83
C LYS A 65 8.49 8.14 4.97
N PRO A 66 9.10 8.89 4.03
CA PRO A 66 8.35 9.78 3.16
C PRO A 66 7.36 9.05 2.26
N SER A 67 7.75 7.91 1.67
CA SER A 67 6.86 7.09 0.83
C SER A 67 5.65 6.59 1.62
N LEU A 68 5.88 6.09 2.84
CA LEU A 68 4.80 5.66 3.73
C LEU A 68 3.81 6.79 4.01
N LEU A 69 4.30 7.96 4.42
CA LEU A 69 3.43 9.10 4.75
C LEU A 69 2.63 9.58 3.52
N ARG A 70 3.25 9.56 2.33
CA ARG A 70 2.58 9.90 1.07
C ARG A 70 1.42 8.95 0.77
N GLU A 71 1.66 7.65 0.88
CA GLU A 71 0.62 6.64 0.58
C GLU A 71 -0.52 6.71 1.58
N VAL A 72 -0.24 6.83 2.89
CA VAL A 72 -1.28 7.02 3.92
C VAL A 72 -2.09 8.29 3.67
N GLY A 73 -1.42 9.40 3.35
CA GLY A 73 -2.10 10.66 3.00
C GLY A 73 -2.98 10.53 1.76
N THR A 74 -2.58 9.73 0.77
CA THR A 74 -3.36 9.46 -0.44
C THR A 74 -4.62 8.65 -0.11
N VAL A 75 -4.51 7.62 0.73
CA VAL A 75 -5.66 6.82 1.20
C VAL A 75 -6.66 7.69 1.96
N LEU A 76 -6.19 8.52 2.90
CA LEU A 76 -7.05 9.45 3.66
C LEU A 76 -7.70 10.53 2.79
N ARG A 77 -7.10 10.89 1.66
CA ARG A 77 -7.70 11.85 0.71
C ARG A 77 -8.81 11.18 -0.09
N ARG A 78 -8.57 9.98 -0.62
CA ARG A 78 -9.56 9.21 -1.38
C ARG A 78 -10.79 8.88 -0.53
N ALA A 79 -10.57 8.40 0.70
CA ALA A 79 -11.62 8.11 1.67
C ALA A 79 -12.49 9.33 2.07
N ARG A 80 -12.03 10.56 1.80
CA ARG A 80 -12.81 11.79 2.03
C ARG A 80 -13.64 12.22 0.82
N GLY A 81 -13.25 11.81 -0.40
CA GLY A 81 -13.97 12.14 -1.63
C GLY A 81 -15.15 11.21 -1.94
N GLU A 82 -15.26 10.09 -1.22
CA GLU A 82 -16.32 9.08 -1.37
C GLU A 82 -17.45 9.24 -0.33
N ARG A 83 -17.48 10.36 0.40
CA ARG A 83 -18.57 10.72 1.32
C ARG A 83 -19.73 11.42 0.62
#